data_AF-A0A433UM20-F1
#
_entry.id   AF-A0A433UM20-F1
#
_cell.length_a   1.000
_cell.length_b   1.000
_cell.length_c   1.000
_cell.angle_alpha   90.00
_cell.angle_beta   90.00
_cell.angle_gamma   90.00
#
_symmetry.space_group_name_H-M   'P 1'
#
loop_
_entity.id
_entity.type
_entity.pdbx_description
1 polymer ?
#
loop_
_entity_poly.entity_id
_entity_poly.type
_entity_poly.pdbx_seq_one_letter_code
_entity_poly.pdbx_strand_id
1 'polypeptide(L)'
;MLCLVKKLKHQEKQMKLPSSLLTGVALAGMLTVWDVPLKAVNPSLVQASAAEMKDSTGLTAGQKIDLVMKNKGQFGGGDQLRRFFFGDLEPLGVQPGGAGMVVNLYNKANNVTFAYCSTYDVVVAVKQGKISRFEASEVK
;
A
#
# COMPACT_ATOMS: atom_id res chain seq x y z
N MET A 1 -37.58 33.20 -41.10
CA MET A 1 -37.09 33.99 -42.24
C MET A 1 -36.06 35.02 -41.77
N LEU A 2 -34.91 34.54 -41.27
CA LEU A 2 -33.75 35.38 -40.90
C LEU A 2 -32.45 34.58 -41.10
N CYS A 3 -32.42 33.73 -42.13
CA CYS A 3 -31.17 33.34 -42.76
C CYS A 3 -30.79 34.45 -43.75
N LEU A 4 -29.49 34.68 -43.92
CA LEU A 4 -28.92 35.34 -45.10
C LEU A 4 -28.80 36.87 -45.08
N VAL A 5 -28.22 37.45 -44.01
CA VAL A 5 -27.62 38.79 -44.14
C VAL A 5 -26.23 38.79 -43.48
N LYS A 6 -25.21 39.08 -44.30
CA LYS A 6 -23.81 39.42 -43.94
C LYS A 6 -22.82 38.27 -43.73
N LYS A 7 -22.82 37.30 -44.64
CA LYS A 7 -21.53 36.84 -45.18
C LYS A 7 -20.95 38.02 -45.97
N LEU A 8 -19.68 38.37 -45.72
CA LEU A 8 -18.89 39.47 -46.33
C LEU A 8 -18.95 40.83 -45.62
N LYS A 9 -18.28 40.95 -44.46
CA LYS A 9 -17.45 42.14 -44.20
C LYS A 9 -16.21 41.72 -43.41
N HIS A 10 -15.07 41.94 -44.06
CA HIS A 10 -13.76 42.17 -43.44
C HIS A 10 -12.99 40.98 -42.87
N GLN A 11 -12.15 40.45 -43.77
CA GLN A 11 -10.76 40.04 -43.50
C GLN A 11 -10.01 41.04 -42.62
N GLU A 12 -8.90 40.57 -42.06
CA GLU A 12 -7.88 41.26 -41.24
C GLU A 12 -8.14 41.37 -39.73
N LYS A 13 -7.70 40.34 -39.00
CA LYS A 13 -6.76 40.64 -37.91
C LYS A 13 -5.78 39.48 -37.70
N GLN A 14 -4.57 39.75 -38.17
CA GLN A 14 -3.31 39.07 -37.89
C GLN A 14 -3.23 38.46 -36.48
N MET A 15 -3.04 37.14 -36.40
CA MET A 15 -2.40 36.51 -35.24
C MET A 15 -1.13 35.82 -35.71
N LYS A 16 -0.04 36.59 -35.65
CA LYS A 16 1.33 36.09 -35.58
C LYS A 16 1.46 35.37 -34.24
N LEU A 17 1.55 34.04 -34.27
CA LEU A 17 1.92 33.22 -33.11
C LEU A 17 3.45 33.04 -33.14
N PRO A 18 4.21 33.65 -32.21
CA PRO A 18 5.64 33.43 -32.10
C PRO A 18 5.93 32.10 -31.39
N SER A 19 6.65 31.24 -32.10
CA SER A 19 7.74 30.39 -31.63
C SER A 19 7.69 29.90 -30.18
N SER A 20 7.02 28.76 -29.95
CA SER A 20 7.44 27.86 -28.86
C SER A 20 8.41 26.84 -29.45
N LEU A 21 9.70 27.14 -29.30
CA LEU A 21 10.81 26.22 -29.55
C LEU A 21 10.62 24.99 -28.65
N LEU A 22 10.03 23.94 -29.23
CA LEU A 22 9.85 22.67 -28.57
C LEU A 22 11.23 22.02 -28.43
N THR A 23 11.69 22.00 -27.19
CA THR A 23 12.95 21.48 -26.69
C THR A 23 13.20 20.06 -27.20
N GLY A 24 14.18 19.90 -28.10
CA GLY A 24 14.73 18.61 -28.45
C GLY A 24 15.61 18.10 -27.32
N VAL A 25 15.14 17.09 -26.58
CA VAL A 25 15.99 16.26 -25.71
C VAL A 25 16.31 14.99 -26.47
N ALA A 26 17.49 14.96 -27.09
CA ALA A 26 18.07 13.75 -27.63
C ALA A 26 18.59 12.90 -26.45
N LEU A 27 17.82 11.89 -26.03
CA LEU A 27 18.32 10.84 -25.13
C LEU A 27 18.87 9.68 -25.98
N ALA A 28 19.99 9.93 -26.66
CA ALA A 28 20.83 8.88 -27.21
C ALA A 28 21.86 8.49 -26.14
N GLY A 29 21.60 7.39 -25.42
CA GLY A 29 22.47 6.87 -24.38
C GLY A 29 22.51 5.35 -24.40
N MET A 30 23.36 4.82 -25.29
CA MET A 30 24.07 3.53 -25.24
C MET A 30 23.44 2.41 -24.38
N LEU A 31 22.70 1.50 -25.05
CA LEU A 31 22.53 0.12 -24.56
C LEU A 31 23.77 -0.70 -24.97
N THR A 32 24.88 -0.50 -24.26
CA THR A 32 26.00 -1.45 -24.32
C THR A 32 25.95 -2.31 -23.06
N VAL A 33 25.48 -3.54 -23.27
CA VAL A 33 25.79 -4.77 -22.52
C VAL A 33 26.86 -4.56 -21.45
N TRP A 34 26.45 -4.54 -20.19
CA TRP A 34 27.30 -4.93 -19.08
C TRP A 34 26.47 -5.71 -18.07
N ASP A 35 26.58 -7.03 -18.19
CA ASP A 35 26.39 -7.99 -17.12
C ASP A 35 27.45 -7.70 -16.04
N VAL A 36 27.23 -6.63 -15.27
CA VAL A 36 28.03 -6.29 -14.10
C VAL A 36 27.09 -6.41 -12.91
N PRO A 37 27.33 -7.32 -11.96
CA PRO A 37 26.46 -7.51 -10.82
C PRO A 37 26.31 -6.18 -10.07
N LEU A 38 25.09 -5.61 -10.07
CA LEU A 38 24.63 -4.49 -9.23
C LEU A 38 24.81 -4.73 -7.71
N LYS A 39 25.49 -5.82 -7.32
CA LYS A 39 25.95 -6.12 -5.96
C LYS A 39 27.18 -5.28 -5.55
N ALA A 40 27.94 -4.71 -6.49
CA ALA A 40 29.22 -4.07 -6.19
C ALA A 40 29.18 -2.53 -6.00
N VAL A 41 28.13 -1.84 -6.48
CA VAL A 41 28.13 -0.36 -6.52
C VAL A 41 27.50 0.32 -5.32
N ASN A 42 26.64 -0.35 -4.56
CA ASN A 42 26.27 0.07 -3.20
C ASN A 42 25.27 -0.92 -2.60
N PRO A 43 25.57 -1.61 -1.49
CA PRO A 43 24.54 -2.38 -0.77
C PRO A 43 23.40 -1.50 -0.25
N SER A 44 23.60 -0.17 -0.18
CA SER A 44 22.59 0.81 0.26
C SER A 44 21.44 1.03 -0.73
N LEU A 45 21.63 0.79 -2.04
CA LEU A 45 20.55 0.94 -3.03
C LEU A 45 19.56 -0.23 -2.99
N VAL A 46 20.04 -1.44 -2.69
CA VAL A 46 19.16 -2.61 -2.42
C VAL A 46 18.47 -2.45 -1.06
N GLN A 47 19.09 -1.75 -0.12
CA GLN A 47 18.49 -1.44 1.17
C GLN A 47 17.40 -0.35 1.10
N ALA A 48 17.39 0.50 0.07
CA ALA A 48 16.38 1.55 -0.09
C ALA A 48 14.98 1.01 -0.44
N SER A 49 14.88 -0.19 -1.05
CA SER A 49 13.59 -0.85 -1.33
C SER A 49 13.17 -1.86 -0.24
N ALA A 50 14.12 -2.32 0.59
CA ALA A 50 13.86 -3.24 1.70
C ALA A 50 13.76 -2.54 3.08
N ALA A 51 13.84 -1.20 3.11
CA ALA A 51 13.44 -0.39 4.25
C ALA A 51 11.91 -0.33 4.35
N GLU A 52 11.28 -1.50 4.27
CA GLU A 52 9.86 -1.71 4.47
C GLU A 52 9.59 -1.57 5.96
N MET A 53 9.14 -0.38 6.38
CA MET A 53 8.53 -0.07 7.68
C MET A 53 8.91 -1.02 8.82
N LYS A 54 10.21 -1.16 9.10
CA LYS A 54 10.66 -1.95 10.24
C LYS A 54 10.27 -1.14 11.47
N ASP A 55 9.35 -1.71 12.26
CA ASP A 55 8.69 -1.06 13.38
C ASP A 55 9.65 -0.12 14.16
N SER A 56 9.33 1.17 14.13
CA SER A 56 10.17 2.23 14.72
C SER A 56 9.72 2.60 16.14
N THR A 57 8.80 1.82 16.73
CA THR A 57 8.18 2.17 18.02
C THR A 57 9.07 1.87 19.22
N GLY A 58 10.13 1.06 19.05
CA GLY A 58 11.00 0.65 20.16
C GLY A 58 10.30 -0.29 21.15
N LEU A 59 9.10 -0.78 20.83
CA LEU A 59 8.32 -1.67 21.67
C LEU A 59 8.70 -3.14 21.45
N THR A 60 8.60 -3.94 22.50
CA THR A 60 8.69 -5.40 22.40
C THR A 60 7.48 -5.97 21.67
N ALA A 61 7.61 -7.17 21.09
CA ALA A 61 6.51 -7.81 20.37
C ALA A 61 5.29 -8.10 21.27
N GLY A 62 5.51 -8.47 22.54
CA GLY A 62 4.44 -8.63 23.52
C GLY A 62 3.64 -7.34 23.73
N GLN A 63 4.32 -6.21 23.94
CA GLN A 63 3.66 -4.91 24.10
C GLN A 63 2.86 -4.49 22.86
N LYS A 64 3.36 -4.81 21.66
CA LYS A 64 2.62 -4.57 20.41
C LYS A 64 1.35 -5.41 20.35
N ILE A 65 1.41 -6.68 20.74
CA ILE A 65 0.24 -7.58 20.81
C ILE A 65 -0.77 -7.01 21.81
N ASP A 66 -0.31 -6.58 22.99
CA ASP A 66 -1.17 -5.98 24.02
C ASP A 66 -1.87 -4.72 23.51
N LEU A 67 -1.16 -3.86 22.77
CA LEU A 67 -1.76 -2.68 22.15
C LEU A 67 -2.80 -3.05 21.07
N VAL A 68 -2.54 -4.09 20.27
CA VAL A 68 -3.51 -4.57 19.27
C VAL A 68 -4.74 -5.16 19.95
N MET A 69 -4.55 -5.91 21.04
CA MET A 69 -5.64 -6.45 21.84
C MET A 69 -6.47 -5.35 22.52
N LYS A 70 -5.81 -4.31 23.04
CA LYS A 70 -6.48 -3.16 23.66
C LYS A 70 -7.35 -2.38 22.66
N ASN A 71 -6.89 -2.27 21.42
CA ASN A 71 -7.59 -1.54 20.35
C ASN A 71 -8.43 -2.48 19.45
N LYS A 72 -8.73 -3.69 19.92
CA LYS A 72 -9.57 -4.66 19.22
C LYS A 72 -10.95 -4.09 18.90
N GLY A 73 -11.41 -4.27 17.67
CA GLY A 73 -12.69 -3.76 17.17
C GLY A 73 -12.75 -2.24 16.97
N GLN A 74 -11.67 -1.51 17.22
CA GLN A 74 -11.59 -0.07 16.93
C GLN A 74 -11.06 0.17 15.52
N PHE A 75 -11.61 1.18 14.85
CA PHE A 75 -11.11 1.65 13.55
C PHE A 75 -9.63 2.00 13.63
N GLY A 76 -8.84 1.53 12.67
CA GLY A 76 -7.39 1.70 12.65
C GLY A 76 -6.60 0.63 13.42
N GLY A 77 -7.27 -0.31 14.10
CA GLY A 77 -6.61 -1.46 14.71
C GLY A 77 -5.91 -2.36 13.67
N GLY A 78 -6.42 -2.39 12.44
CA GLY A 78 -5.80 -3.05 11.30
C GLY A 78 -4.52 -2.36 10.83
N ASP A 79 -4.53 -1.04 10.69
CA ASP A 79 -3.32 -0.25 10.42
C ASP A 79 -2.24 -0.46 11.48
N GLN A 80 -2.64 -0.48 12.75
CA GLN A 80 -1.73 -0.77 13.85
C GLN A 80 -1.09 -2.17 13.73
N LEU A 81 -1.88 -3.20 13.40
CA LEU A 81 -1.38 -4.54 13.16
C LEU A 81 -0.37 -4.56 11.99
N ARG A 82 -0.71 -3.92 10.87
CA ARG A 82 0.14 -3.84 9.68
C ARG A 82 1.45 -3.11 9.96
N ARG A 83 1.46 -2.08 10.82
CA ARG A 83 2.67 -1.34 11.21
C ARG A 83 3.58 -2.12 12.14
N PHE A 84 3.00 -2.91 13.05
CA PHE A 84 3.75 -3.65 14.07
C PHE A 84 4.37 -4.95 13.54
N PHE A 85 3.70 -5.59 12.57
CA PHE A 85 4.06 -6.93 12.09
C PHE A 85 4.11 -6.99 10.56
N PHE A 86 4.47 -5.90 9.89
CA PHE A 86 4.64 -5.89 8.44
C PHE A 86 5.63 -6.97 8.01
N GLY A 87 5.25 -7.81 7.05
CA GLY A 87 6.10 -8.92 6.56
C GLY A 87 6.19 -10.15 7.47
N ASP A 88 5.76 -10.05 8.74
CA ASP A 88 5.85 -11.14 9.74
C ASP A 88 4.55 -11.95 9.89
N LEU A 89 3.52 -11.63 9.11
CA LEU A 89 2.19 -12.25 9.17
C LEU A 89 1.99 -13.25 8.02
N GLU A 90 1.77 -14.52 8.37
CA GLU A 90 1.39 -15.59 7.45
C GLU A 90 -0.14 -15.69 7.35
N PRO A 91 -0.75 -15.54 6.16
CA PRO A 91 -2.17 -15.77 5.99
C PRO A 91 -2.49 -17.28 6.10
N LEU A 92 -3.37 -17.65 7.03
CA LEU A 92 -3.80 -19.04 7.25
C LEU A 92 -5.08 -19.38 6.50
N GLY A 93 -5.98 -18.41 6.35
CA GLY A 93 -7.29 -18.65 5.75
C GLY A 93 -8.19 -17.43 5.87
N VAL A 94 -9.33 -17.51 5.19
CA VAL A 94 -10.34 -16.46 5.15
C VAL A 94 -11.68 -17.05 5.58
N GLN A 95 -12.44 -16.31 6.38
CA GLN A 95 -13.75 -16.70 6.87
C GLN A 95 -14.70 -15.50 6.91
N PRO A 96 -16.02 -15.73 6.83
CA PRO A 96 -16.99 -14.70 7.15
C PRO A 96 -16.93 -14.38 8.65
N GLY A 97 -17.06 -13.09 8.98
CA GLY A 97 -17.21 -12.56 10.33
C GLY A 97 -18.38 -11.56 10.39
N GLY A 98 -18.71 -11.08 11.59
CA GLY A 98 -19.84 -10.16 11.82
C GLY A 98 -19.70 -8.83 11.08
N ALA A 99 -18.47 -8.34 10.95
CA ALA A 99 -18.15 -7.10 10.27
C ALA A 99 -17.61 -7.29 8.83
N GLY A 100 -17.80 -8.45 8.20
CA GLY A 100 -17.34 -8.72 6.82
C GLY A 100 -16.36 -9.88 6.73
N MET A 101 -15.47 -9.85 5.73
CA MET A 101 -14.50 -10.94 5.54
C MET A 101 -13.31 -10.77 6.47
N VAL A 102 -12.97 -11.87 7.16
CA VAL A 102 -11.91 -11.93 8.16
C VAL A 102 -10.80 -12.86 7.66
N VAL A 103 -9.58 -12.36 7.68
CA VAL A 103 -8.37 -13.10 7.35
C VAL A 103 -7.65 -13.46 8.64
N ASN A 104 -7.33 -14.74 8.80
CA ASN A 104 -6.58 -15.22 9.96
C ASN A 104 -5.08 -15.10 9.63
N LEU A 105 -4.39 -14.23 10.34
CA LEU A 105 -2.98 -13.87 10.13
C LEU A 105 -2.14 -14.40 11.30
N TYR A 106 -1.20 -15.29 11.03
CA TYR A 106 -0.35 -15.92 12.04
C TYR A 106 1.03 -15.28 12.07
N ASN A 107 1.46 -14.86 13.26
CA ASN A 107 2.81 -14.43 13.52
C ASN A 107 3.65 -15.60 14.05
N LYS A 108 4.62 -16.05 13.25
CA LYS A 108 5.51 -17.17 13.62
C LYS A 108 6.39 -16.85 14.82
N ALA A 109 6.90 -15.63 14.92
CA ALA A 109 7.85 -15.23 15.96
C ALA A 109 7.22 -15.24 17.36
N ASN A 110 5.94 -14.88 17.45
CA ASN A 110 5.22 -14.74 18.72
C ASN A 110 4.22 -15.87 18.98
N ASN A 111 4.04 -16.77 18.01
CA ASN A 111 3.05 -17.84 18.03
C ASN A 111 1.63 -17.30 18.34
N VAL A 112 1.21 -16.24 17.65
CA VAL A 112 -0.10 -15.59 17.82
C VAL A 112 -0.82 -15.50 16.48
N THR A 113 -2.12 -15.78 16.47
CA THR A 113 -3.00 -15.54 15.33
C THR A 113 -3.91 -14.36 15.60
N PHE A 114 -4.01 -13.46 14.62
CA PHE A 114 -4.91 -12.32 14.58
C PHE A 114 -6.01 -12.58 13.56
N ALA A 115 -7.25 -12.29 13.93
CA ALA A 115 -8.37 -12.27 13.01
C ALA A 115 -8.57 -10.82 12.53
N TYR A 116 -8.15 -10.55 11.30
CA TYR A 116 -8.18 -9.22 10.70
C TYR A 116 -9.37 -9.08 9.76
N CYS A 117 -10.26 -8.11 10.01
CA CYS A 117 -11.35 -7.77 9.11
C CYS A 117 -10.88 -6.73 8.08
N SER A 118 -10.86 -7.12 6.80
CA SER A 118 -10.42 -6.23 5.72
C SER A 118 -11.42 -5.11 5.40
N THR A 119 -12.70 -5.30 5.74
CA THR A 119 -13.77 -4.35 5.40
C THR A 119 -13.68 -3.06 6.20
N TYR A 120 -13.34 -3.15 7.49
CA TYR A 120 -13.28 -1.99 8.40
C TYR A 120 -11.87 -1.69 8.91
N ASP A 121 -10.86 -2.42 8.42
CA ASP A 121 -9.47 -2.34 8.88
C ASP A 121 -9.35 -2.46 10.41
N VAL A 122 -9.97 -3.51 10.96
CA VAL A 122 -10.00 -3.79 12.41
C VAL A 122 -9.52 -5.20 12.72
N VAL A 123 -8.94 -5.37 13.90
CA VAL A 123 -8.66 -6.70 14.46
C VAL A 123 -9.85 -7.12 15.31
N VAL A 124 -10.50 -8.23 14.96
CA VAL A 124 -11.71 -8.72 15.62
C VAL A 124 -11.46 -9.84 16.61
N ALA A 125 -10.31 -10.52 16.56
CA ALA A 125 -9.90 -11.54 17.53
C ALA A 125 -8.37 -11.68 17.55
N VAL A 126 -7.84 -12.11 18.70
CA VAL A 126 -6.42 -12.43 18.89
C VAL A 126 -6.36 -13.69 19.75
N LYS A 127 -5.59 -14.69 19.33
CA LYS A 127 -5.39 -15.94 20.08
C LYS A 127 -3.95 -16.41 20.00
N GLN A 128 -3.47 -16.98 21.09
CA GLN A 128 -2.20 -17.70 21.08
C GLN A 128 -2.34 -19.02 20.29
N GLY A 129 -1.30 -19.38 19.56
CA GLY A 129 -1.25 -20.57 18.70
C GLY A 129 -1.48 -20.25 17.22
N LYS A 130 -1.27 -21.26 16.38
CA LYS A 130 -1.60 -21.25 14.95
C LYS A 130 -3.07 -21.67 14.77
N ILE A 131 -3.96 -20.71 14.55
CA ILE A 131 -5.42 -20.93 14.48
C ILE A 131 -5.90 -20.78 13.04
N SER A 132 -6.22 -21.88 12.37
CA SER A 132 -6.69 -21.85 10.98
C SER A 132 -8.07 -21.19 10.83
N ARG A 133 -8.94 -21.35 11.83
CA ARG A 133 -10.30 -20.79 11.87
C ARG A 133 -10.67 -20.39 13.28
N PHE A 134 -11.19 -19.18 13.45
CA PHE A 134 -11.76 -18.72 14.71
C PHE A 134 -13.23 -19.11 14.81
N GLU A 135 -13.72 -19.27 16.04
CA GLU A 135 -15.14 -19.49 16.28
C GLU A 135 -15.95 -18.29 15.81
N ALA A 136 -17.14 -18.54 15.27
CA ALA A 136 -18.01 -17.48 14.75
C ALA A 136 -18.42 -16.47 15.83
N SER A 137 -18.40 -16.88 17.11
CA SER A 137 -18.64 -16.01 18.26
C SER A 137 -17.50 -15.02 18.53
N GLU A 138 -16.27 -15.32 18.09
CA GLU A 138 -15.07 -14.52 18.35
C GLU A 138 -14.83 -13.46 17.27
N VAL A 139 -15.31 -13.69 16.05
CA VAL A 139 -15.10 -12.82 14.88
C VAL A 139 -16.32 -11.94 14.57
N LYS A 140 -16.94 -11.36 15.59
CA LYS A 140 -18.11 -10.48 15.47
C LYS A 140 -17.74 -9.03 15.25
#